data_AF-A0A5P8P181-F1
#
_entry.id   AF-A0A5P8P181-F1
#
_cell.length_a   1.000
_cell.length_b   1.000
_cell.length_c   1.000
_cell.angle_alpha   90.00
_cell.angle_beta   90.00
_cell.angle_gamma   90.00
#
_symmetry.space_group_name_H-M   'P 1'
#
loop_
_entity.id
_entity.type
_entity.pdbx_description
1 polymer ?
#
loop_
_entity_poly.entity_id
_entity_poly.type
_entity_poly.pdbx_seq_one_letter_code
_entity_poly.pdbx_strand_id
1 'polypeptide(L)'
;MNISDMVFDMELAGVDAEHIAGIVELCKNKGFSSEMVDEELIKLGYPKIFTIEYDDYDEYNSFDDEDYYSMEKFSHKRQLRD
;
A
#
# COMPACT_ATOMS: atom_id res chain seq x y z
N MET A 1 5.01 -21.25 -5.67
CA MET A 1 3.66 -20.69 -5.84
C MET A 1 2.99 -21.42 -6.99
N ASN A 2 1.78 -21.92 -6.82
CA ASN A 2 1.03 -22.56 -7.91
C ASN A 2 0.10 -21.54 -8.57
N ILE A 3 -0.37 -21.86 -9.79
CA ILE A 3 -1.35 -21.04 -10.51
C ILE A 3 -2.62 -20.83 -9.66
N SER A 4 -3.06 -21.85 -8.92
CA SER A 4 -4.23 -21.73 -8.04
C SER A 4 -4.03 -20.74 -6.89
N ASP A 5 -2.83 -20.70 -6.29
CA ASP A 5 -2.51 -19.75 -5.22
C ASP A 5 -2.54 -18.31 -5.77
N MET A 6 -1.98 -18.13 -6.97
CA MET A 6 -1.93 -16.84 -7.66
C MET A 6 -3.33 -16.31 -8.03
N VAL A 7 -4.21 -17.18 -8.55
CA VAL A 7 -5.61 -16.81 -8.81
C VAL A 7 -6.29 -16.36 -7.53
N PHE A 8 -6.08 -17.10 -6.43
CA PHE A 8 -6.65 -16.76 -5.13
C PHE A 8 -6.16 -15.38 -4.62
N ASP A 9 -4.86 -15.09 -4.70
CA ASP A 9 -4.31 -13.78 -4.32
C ASP A 9 -4.87 -12.64 -5.19
N MET A 10 -5.04 -12.86 -6.49
CA MET A 10 -5.63 -11.87 -7.40
C MET A 10 -7.12 -11.63 -7.12
N GLU A 11 -7.88 -12.68 -6.86
CA GLU A 11 -9.29 -12.58 -6.46
C GLU A 11 -9.43 -11.81 -5.14
N LEU A 12 -8.53 -12.07 -4.18
CA LEU A 12 -8.50 -11.36 -2.90
C LEU A 12 -8.19 -9.87 -3.09
N ALA A 13 -7.32 -9.52 -4.04
CA ALA A 13 -7.01 -8.15 -4.40
C ALA A 13 -8.09 -7.45 -5.22
N GLY A 14 -9.14 -8.15 -5.64
CA GLY A 14 -10.24 -7.58 -6.42
C GLY A 14 -9.94 -7.39 -7.90
N VAL A 15 -9.04 -8.21 -8.47
CA VAL A 15 -8.77 -8.23 -9.90
C VAL A 15 -9.92 -8.91 -10.63
N ASP A 16 -10.35 -8.36 -11.77
CA ASP A 16 -11.41 -8.95 -12.59
C ASP A 16 -11.03 -10.31 -13.15
N ALA A 17 -11.98 -11.24 -13.17
CA ALA A 17 -11.75 -12.61 -13.63
C ALA A 17 -11.26 -12.69 -15.09
N GLU A 18 -11.68 -11.75 -15.95
CA GLU A 18 -11.21 -11.65 -17.34
C GLU A 18 -9.72 -11.32 -17.41
N HIS A 19 -9.25 -10.42 -16.55
CA HIS A 19 -7.84 -10.07 -16.42
C HIS A 19 -7.01 -11.22 -15.83
N ILE A 20 -7.53 -11.87 -14.78
CA ILE A 20 -6.89 -13.05 -14.17
C ILE A 20 -6.69 -14.15 -15.22
N ALA A 21 -7.72 -14.45 -16.02
CA ALA A 21 -7.64 -15.47 -17.06
C ALA A 21 -6.53 -15.15 -18.09
N GLY A 22 -6.42 -13.89 -18.52
CA GLY A 22 -5.37 -13.45 -19.45
C GLY A 22 -3.96 -13.61 -18.86
N ILE A 23 -3.76 -13.21 -17.60
CA ILE A 23 -2.46 -13.32 -16.94
C ILE A 23 -2.09 -14.80 -16.71
N VAL A 24 -3.05 -15.63 -16.30
CA VAL A 24 -2.85 -17.08 -16.14
C VAL A 24 -2.47 -17.76 -17.45
N GLU A 25 -3.10 -17.37 -18.56
CA GLU A 25 -2.77 -17.89 -19.90
C GLU A 25 -1.33 -17.48 -20.31
N LEU A 26 -0.94 -16.23 -20.03
CA LEU A 26 0.43 -15.75 -20.22
C LEU A 26 1.45 -16.56 -19.42
N CYS A 27 1.17 -16.82 -18.14
CA CYS A 27 2.04 -17.63 -17.29
C CYS A 27 2.13 -19.09 -17.77
N LYS A 28 1.04 -19.66 -18.28
CA LYS A 28 1.07 -21.01 -18.86
C LYS A 28 1.93 -21.09 -20.13
N ASN A 29 1.97 -20.02 -20.92
CA ASN A 29 2.66 -20.02 -22.22
C ASN A 29 4.14 -19.63 -22.10
N LYS A 30 4.48 -18.68 -21.22
CA LYS A 30 5.86 -18.15 -21.06
C LYS A 30 6.60 -18.64 -19.82
N GLY A 31 5.90 -19.26 -18.87
CA GLY A 31 6.43 -19.59 -17.55
C GLY A 31 5.98 -18.59 -16.50
N PHE A 32 5.84 -19.07 -15.26
CA PHE A 32 5.38 -18.28 -14.13
C PHE A 32 6.53 -17.41 -13.59
N SER A 33 6.31 -16.09 -13.51
CA SER A 33 7.22 -15.13 -12.88
C SER A 33 6.40 -14.06 -12.15
N SER A 34 6.68 -13.88 -10.86
CA SER A 34 5.98 -12.93 -9.99
C SER A 34 6.09 -11.50 -10.49
N GLU A 35 7.27 -11.09 -10.96
CA GLU A 35 7.51 -9.75 -11.51
C GLU A 35 6.67 -9.52 -12.78
N MET A 36 6.64 -10.50 -13.68
CA MET A 36 5.87 -10.39 -14.92
C MET A 36 4.37 -10.26 -14.65
N VAL A 37 3.88 -10.99 -13.66
CA VAL A 37 2.49 -10.92 -13.23
C VAL A 37 2.17 -9.53 -12.70
N ASP A 38 3.02 -8.98 -11.83
CA ASP A 38 2.85 -7.63 -11.31
C ASP A 38 2.95 -6.56 -12.40
N GLU A 39 3.83 -6.72 -13.40
CA GLU A 39 3.91 -5.81 -14.55
C GLU A 39 2.60 -5.81 -15.35
N GLU A 40 1.98 -6.98 -15.57
CA GLU A 40 0.70 -7.06 -16.27
C GLU A 40 -0.44 -6.47 -15.42
N LEU A 41 -0.44 -6.71 -14.11
CA LEU A 41 -1.38 -6.09 -13.17
C LEU A 41 -1.27 -4.56 -13.20
N ILE A 42 -0.07 -4.00 -13.16
CA ILE A 42 0.17 -2.55 -13.24
C ILE A 42 -0.34 -1.98 -14.56
N LYS A 43 -0.11 -2.66 -15.69
CA LYS A 43 -0.61 -2.21 -17.00
C LYS A 43 -2.14 -2.14 -17.05
N LEU A 44 -2.80 -3.02 -16.31
CA LEU A 44 -4.25 -3.07 -16.17
C LEU A 44 -4.78 -2.08 -15.11
N GLY A 45 -3.89 -1.42 -14.37
CA GLY A 45 -4.22 -0.43 -13.34
C GLY A 45 -4.34 -0.99 -11.92
N TYR A 46 -3.90 -2.24 -11.70
CA TYR A 46 -3.87 -2.87 -10.39
C TYR A 46 -2.51 -2.65 -9.70
N PRO A 47 -2.47 -2.57 -8.35
CA PRO A 47 -1.22 -2.54 -7.62
C PRO A 47 -0.47 -3.87 -7.72
N LYS A 48 0.81 -3.85 -7.38
CA LYS A 48 1.61 -5.08 -7.21
C LYS A 48 1.00 -5.91 -6.08
N ILE A 49 0.86 -7.20 -6.30
CA ILE A 49 0.31 -8.17 -5.34
C ILE A 49 1.41 -9.13 -4.86
N PHE A 50 2.32 -9.53 -5.75
CA PHE A 50 3.28 -10.62 -5.46
C PHE A 50 4.67 -10.11 -5.04
N THR A 51 5.12 -9.00 -5.60
CA THR A 51 6.41 -8.34 -5.32
C THR A 51 6.24 -7.12 -4.43
N ILE A 52 5.28 -7.16 -3.51
CA ILE A 52 5.16 -6.15 -2.45
C ILE A 52 6.41 -6.27 -1.57
N GLU A 53 7.41 -5.44 -1.85
CA GLU A 53 8.53 -5.24 -0.95
C GLU A 53 8.05 -4.34 0.19
N TYR A 54 7.81 -4.94 1.35
CA TYR A 54 7.50 -4.23 2.60
C TYR A 54 8.65 -3.33 3.10
N ASP A 55 9.75 -3.24 2.33
CA ASP A 55 10.92 -2.39 2.62
C ASP A 55 10.69 -0.92 2.25
N ASP A 56 9.77 -0.61 1.34
CA ASP A 56 9.50 0.78 0.88
C ASP A 56 8.64 1.60 1.87
N TYR A 57 8.19 0.98 2.97
CA TYR A 57 7.40 1.65 4.01
C TYR A 57 8.24 2.43 5.03
N ASP A 58 9.56 2.56 4.82
CA ASP A 58 10.45 3.34 5.69
C ASP A 58 10.61 4.82 5.24
N GLU A 59 10.02 5.22 4.11
CA GLU A 59 10.08 6.62 3.60
C GLU A 59 9.07 7.57 4.29
N TYR A 60 8.11 7.05 5.08
CA TYR A 60 7.07 7.86 5.74
C TYR A 60 7.38 8.27 7.20
N ASN A 61 8.63 8.11 7.67
CA ASN A 61 9.06 8.56 9.01
C ASN A 61 9.60 10.01 9.05
N SER A 62 9.37 10.84 8.02
CA SER A 62 9.69 12.28 8.06
C SER A 62 8.44 13.14 8.31
N PHE A 63 7.69 12.84 9.37
CA PHE A 63 6.76 13.81 9.95
C PHE A 63 7.51 14.59 11.04
N ASP A 64 8.01 15.75 10.62
CA ASP A 64 8.53 16.85 11.39
C ASP A 64 7.64 17.15 12.62
N ASP A 65 8.13 16.77 13.81
CA ASP A 65 7.47 16.94 15.12
C ASP A 65 7.81 18.34 15.71
N GLU A 66 7.61 19.42 14.95
CA GLU A 66 8.03 20.77 15.38
C GLU A 66 6.90 21.83 15.53
N ASP A 67 5.61 21.45 15.55
CA ASP A 67 4.54 22.48 15.64
C ASP A 67 3.45 22.21 16.69
N TYR A 68 3.80 21.72 17.89
CA TYR A 68 2.80 21.53 18.95
C TYR A 68 3.18 22.01 20.37
N TYR A 69 3.76 23.21 20.52
CA TYR A 69 3.78 23.89 21.84
C TYR A 69 3.75 25.42 21.73
N SER A 70 2.60 26.00 21.40
CA SER A 70 2.28 27.40 21.73
C SER A 70 0.87 27.51 22.31
N MET A 71 0.64 26.90 23.49
CA MET A 71 -0.49 27.29 24.33
C MET A 71 -0.13 28.58 25.07
N GLU A 72 -0.62 29.72 24.57
CA GLU A 72 -0.59 31.00 25.26
C GLU A 72 -1.20 30.89 26.66
N LYS A 73 -0.37 31.04 27.69
CA LYS A 73 -0.83 31.16 29.08
C LYS A 73 -1.50 32.52 29.28
N PHE A 74 -2.84 32.54 29.31
CA PHE A 74 -3.58 33.69 29.85
C PHE A 74 -3.36 33.80 31.37
N SER A 75 -2.54 34.76 31.77
CA SER A 75 -2.29 35.12 33.17
C SER A 75 -3.51 35.84 33.74
N HIS A 76 -4.41 35.10 34.41
CA HIS A 76 -5.56 35.69 35.09
C HIS A 76 -5.10 36.38 36.38
N LYS A 77 -4.87 37.70 36.30
CA LYS A 77 -4.77 38.55 37.48
C LYS A 77 -6.12 38.59 38.19
N ARG A 78 -6.17 38.14 39.45
CA ARG A 78 -7.17 38.59 40.41
C ARG A 78 -6.44 39.10 41.64
N GLN A 79 -6.34 40.43 41.73
CA GLN A 79 -6.18 41.09 43.01
C GLN A 79 -7.44 40.82 43.84
N LEU A 80 -7.29 40.57 45.13
CA LEU A 80 -8.21 41.05 46.16
C LEU A 80 -7.43 41.14 47.48
N ARG A 81 -7.37 42.37 48.00
CA ARG A 81 -6.95 42.74 49.35
C ARG A 81 -8.00 42.27 50.35
N ASP A 82 -7.57 41.92 51.55
CA ASP A 82 -8.00 42.58 52.81
C ASP A 82 -6.85 42.47 53.82
#